data_AF-A0A7M5VDR5-F1
#
_entry.id   AF-A0A7M5VDR5-F1
#
_cell.length_a   1.000
_cell.length_b   1.000
_cell.length_c   1.000
_cell.angle_alpha   90.00
_cell.angle_beta   90.00
_cell.angle_gamma   90.00
#
_symmetry.space_group_name_H-M   'P 1'
#
loop_
_entity.id
_entity.type
_entity.pdbx_description
1 polymer ?
#
loop_
_entity_poly.entity_id
_entity_poly.type
_entity_poly.pdbx_seq_one_letter_code
_entity_poly.pdbx_strand_id
1 'polypeptide(L)'
;MSYRNISSSGYGRKKASHFPTSPQPKSVLRPKQWDPYVEEAYRFQVAGYRDEKEYKHLQNDEEVDRWPDTGYVKKLQRKDGTFYYYSKARECKEKDVNRTKLYAY
;
A
#
# COMPACT_ATOMS: atom_id res chain seq x y z
N MET A 1 -24.18 -42.52 -38.34
CA MET A 1 -22.80 -42.16 -37.95
C MET A 1 -22.52 -40.77 -38.48
N SER A 2 -22.51 -39.75 -37.61
CA SER A 2 -22.09 -38.39 -37.99
C SER A 2 -21.39 -37.72 -36.80
N TYR A 3 -20.23 -37.16 -37.07
CA TYR A 3 -19.18 -36.77 -36.13
C TYR A 3 -19.54 -35.53 -35.29
N ARG A 4 -19.15 -35.53 -34.01
CA ARG A 4 -19.16 -34.34 -33.14
C ARG A 4 -17.96 -33.45 -33.50
N ASN A 5 -18.24 -32.19 -33.87
CA ASN A 5 -17.22 -31.16 -34.00
C ASN A 5 -16.75 -30.67 -32.62
N ILE A 6 -15.43 -30.65 -32.45
CA ILE A 6 -14.72 -30.04 -31.33
C ILE A 6 -14.59 -28.55 -31.64
N SER A 7 -15.07 -27.67 -30.75
CA SER A 7 -14.71 -26.26 -30.76
C SER A 7 -13.87 -25.93 -29.52
N SER A 8 -12.67 -25.45 -29.80
CA SER A 8 -11.65 -24.99 -28.86
C SER A 8 -12.18 -23.92 -27.91
N SER A 9 -12.14 -24.21 -26.61
CA SER A 9 -12.38 -23.22 -25.56
C SER A 9 -11.22 -22.22 -25.54
N GLY A 10 -11.47 -21.02 -26.06
CA GLY A 10 -10.56 -19.89 -25.93
C GLY A 10 -10.45 -19.48 -24.46
N TYR A 11 -9.23 -19.26 -23.98
CA TYR A 11 -8.95 -18.68 -22.67
C TYR A 11 -9.57 -17.28 -22.57
N GLY A 12 -10.82 -17.23 -22.10
CA GLY A 12 -11.51 -16.01 -21.74
C GLY A 12 -10.76 -15.34 -20.58
N ARG A 13 -10.17 -14.18 -20.87
CA ARG A 13 -9.61 -13.24 -19.90
C ARG A 13 -10.70 -12.92 -18.87
N LYS A 14 -10.64 -13.51 -17.67
CA LYS A 14 -11.59 -13.22 -16.59
C LYS A 14 -11.58 -11.71 -16.37
N LYS A 15 -12.73 -11.04 -16.54
CA LYS A 15 -12.87 -9.63 -16.18
C LYS A 15 -12.58 -9.52 -14.69
N ALA A 16 -11.55 -8.75 -14.34
CA ALA A 16 -11.27 -8.41 -12.95
C ALA A 16 -12.55 -7.78 -12.36
N SER A 17 -13.03 -8.35 -11.26
CA SER A 17 -14.11 -7.81 -10.46
C SER A 17 -13.83 -6.34 -10.15
N HIS A 18 -14.87 -5.51 -10.26
CA HIS A 18 -14.85 -4.08 -9.96
C HIS A 18 -14.68 -3.88 -8.44
N PHE A 19 -13.49 -4.17 -7.94
CA PHE A 19 -13.06 -3.60 -6.67
C PHE A 19 -12.82 -2.11 -6.93
N PRO A 20 -13.34 -1.21 -6.08
CA PRO A 20 -12.99 0.19 -6.20
C PRO A 20 -11.47 0.27 -6.08
N THR A 21 -10.80 0.74 -7.12
CA THR A 21 -9.36 0.94 -7.09
C THR A 21 -9.07 2.18 -6.26
N SER A 22 -8.18 2.08 -5.29
CA SER A 22 -7.70 3.25 -4.53
C SER A 22 -7.30 4.38 -5.48
N PRO A 23 -7.39 5.66 -5.07
CA PRO A 23 -6.90 6.78 -5.87
C PRO A 23 -5.51 6.49 -6.43
N GLN A 24 -5.30 6.81 -7.71
CA GLN A 24 -4.02 6.52 -8.38
C GLN A 24 -3.14 7.77 -8.39
N PRO A 25 -1.86 7.64 -7.99
CA PRO A 25 -0.95 8.76 -7.96
C PRO A 25 -0.54 9.19 -9.37
N LYS A 26 -0.34 10.50 -9.57
CA LYS A 26 0.16 11.11 -10.81
C LYS A 26 1.66 10.91 -10.98
N SER A 27 2.42 10.93 -9.89
CA SER A 27 3.88 10.79 -9.95
C SER A 27 4.46 10.20 -8.66
N VAL A 28 5.73 9.79 -8.74
CA VAL A 28 6.51 9.22 -7.65
C VAL A 28 7.83 9.96 -7.51
N LEU A 29 8.16 10.37 -6.29
CA LEU A 29 9.43 10.97 -5.91
C LEU A 29 10.20 10.03 -4.96
N ARG A 30 11.53 9.98 -5.09
CA ARG A 30 12.41 9.30 -4.14
C ARG A 30 13.15 10.36 -3.31
N PRO A 31 12.95 10.39 -1.98
CA PRO A 31 13.56 11.40 -1.14
C PRO A 31 15.07 11.14 -1.02
N LYS A 32 15.84 12.21 -0.86
CA LYS A 32 17.29 12.16 -0.67
C LYS A 32 17.71 12.30 0.79
N GLN A 33 16.81 12.85 1.61
CA GLN A 33 17.00 13.11 3.03
C GLN A 33 15.76 12.65 3.77
N TRP A 34 15.92 12.32 5.04
CA TRP A 34 14.82 11.97 5.91
C TRP A 34 14.06 13.23 6.37
N ASP A 35 12.75 13.12 6.40
CA ASP A 35 11.83 14.05 7.05
C ASP A 35 10.62 13.27 7.60
N PRO A 36 9.71 13.90 8.37
CA PRO A 36 8.53 13.22 8.91
C PRO A 36 7.60 12.60 7.85
N TYR A 37 7.51 13.16 6.64
CA TYR A 37 6.70 12.61 5.56
C TYR A 37 7.34 11.35 4.98
N VAL A 38 8.68 11.30 4.91
CA VAL A 38 9.43 10.10 4.54
C VAL A 38 9.24 9.00 5.57
N GLU A 39 9.27 9.33 6.86
CA GLU A 39 8.99 8.38 7.95
C GLU A 39 7.58 7.77 7.81
N GLU A 40 6.58 8.61 7.56
CA GLU A 40 5.20 8.18 7.37
C GLU A 40 5.06 7.26 6.15
N ALA A 41 5.58 7.67 4.99
CA ALA A 41 5.56 6.87 3.78
C ALA A 41 6.30 5.53 3.95
N TYR A 42 7.43 5.55 4.66
CA TYR A 42 8.17 4.34 5.00
C TYR A 42 7.32 3.34 5.78
N ARG A 43 6.60 3.79 6.83
CA ARG A 43 5.76 2.92 7.65
C ARG A 43 4.64 2.28 6.83
N PHE A 44 3.93 3.05 6.00
CA PHE A 44 2.92 2.47 5.12
C PHE A 44 3.50 1.43 4.14
N GLN A 45 4.68 1.71 3.58
CA GLN A 45 5.33 0.82 2.61
C GLN A 45 5.85 -0.48 3.22
N VAL A 46 6.34 -0.44 4.46
CA VAL A 46 6.73 -1.65 5.20
C VAL A 46 5.51 -2.54 5.47
N ALA A 47 4.34 -1.95 5.73
CA ALA A 47 3.08 -2.69 5.88
C ALA A 47 2.44 -3.13 4.54
N GLY A 48 3.06 -2.79 3.40
CA GLY A 48 2.61 -3.20 2.07
C GLY A 48 1.61 -2.25 1.40
N TYR A 49 1.49 -1.02 1.88
CA TYR A 49 0.66 0.04 1.31
C TYR A 49 1.52 1.13 0.66
N ARG A 50 0.98 1.85 -0.31
CA ARG A 50 1.66 3.00 -0.91
C ARG A 50 1.75 4.17 0.07
N ASP A 51 0.64 4.48 0.73
CA ASP A 51 0.43 5.61 1.63
C ASP A 51 -0.87 5.41 2.45
N GLU A 52 -1.21 6.42 3.26
CA GLU A 52 -2.43 6.44 4.07
C GLU A 52 -3.72 6.36 3.24
N LYS A 53 -3.74 6.92 2.02
CA LYS A 53 -4.94 6.89 1.17
C LYS A 53 -5.24 5.46 0.73
N GLU A 54 -4.22 4.71 0.31
CA GLU A 54 -4.41 3.29 -0.03
C GLU A 54 -4.78 2.46 1.22
N TYR A 55 -4.17 2.75 2.37
CA TYR A 55 -4.53 2.06 3.62
C TYR A 55 -6.01 2.23 3.96
N LYS A 56 -6.47 3.48 4.07
CA LYS A 56 -7.87 3.80 4.41
C LYS A 56 -8.83 3.19 3.41
N HIS A 57 -8.53 3.32 2.12
CA HIS A 57 -9.35 2.73 1.07
C HIS A 57 -9.51 1.21 1.21
N LEU A 58 -8.43 0.49 1.56
CA LEU A 58 -8.45 -0.97 1.69
C LEU A 58 -8.98 -1.46 3.05
N GLN A 59 -8.90 -0.62 4.08
CA GLN A 59 -9.34 -0.94 5.44
C GLN A 59 -10.68 -0.27 5.81
N ASN A 60 -11.50 0.08 4.82
CA ASN A 60 -12.82 0.69 5.01
C ASN A 60 -12.79 1.97 5.88
N ASP A 61 -11.87 2.88 5.53
CA ASP A 61 -11.64 4.18 6.18
C ASP A 61 -11.29 4.09 7.67
N GLU A 62 -10.69 2.97 8.10
CA GLU A 62 -10.19 2.82 9.47
C GLU A 62 -9.19 3.93 9.83
N GLU A 63 -9.34 4.50 11.02
CA GLU A 63 -8.43 5.50 11.56
C GLU A 63 -7.08 4.88 11.90
N VAL A 64 -6.00 5.60 11.57
CA VAL A 64 -4.63 5.12 11.81
C VAL A 64 -4.25 5.42 13.26
N ASP A 65 -3.96 4.37 14.04
CA ASP A 65 -3.42 4.53 15.41
C ASP A 65 -2.05 5.21 15.35
N ARG A 66 -1.87 6.29 16.11
CA ARG A 66 -0.68 7.14 16.13
C ARG A 66 -0.18 7.35 17.55
N TRP A 67 1.13 7.52 17.70
CA TRP A 67 1.72 7.90 18.98
C TRP A 67 1.32 9.34 19.34
N PRO A 68 0.82 9.60 20.57
CA PRO A 68 0.32 10.94 20.93
C PRO A 68 1.42 12.00 20.93
N ASP A 69 2.65 11.63 21.31
CA ASP A 69 3.75 12.60 21.45
C ASP A 69 4.39 12.99 20.11
N THR A 70 4.51 12.04 19.17
CA THR A 70 5.24 12.25 17.90
C THR A 70 4.33 12.30 16.67
N GLY A 71 3.09 11.85 16.78
CA GLY A 71 2.15 11.73 15.65
C GLY A 71 2.49 10.62 14.66
N TYR A 72 3.56 9.85 14.90
CA TYR A 72 3.94 8.76 14.01
C TYR A 72 2.98 7.58 14.10
N VAL A 73 2.78 6.89 12.98
CA VAL A 73 1.95 5.68 12.88
C VAL A 73 2.43 4.64 13.88
N LYS A 74 1.57 4.22 14.80
CA LYS A 74 1.89 3.27 15.87
C LYS A 74 1.66 1.82 15.46
N LYS A 75 0.60 1.57 14.69
CA LYS A 75 0.20 0.22 14.26
C LYS A 75 -0.53 0.29 12.92
N LEU A 76 -0.28 -0.67 12.03
CA LEU A 76 -1.06 -0.89 10.82
C LEU A 76 -1.42 -2.37 10.67
N GLN A 77 -2.64 -2.68 10.24
CA GLN A 77 -2.98 -4.01 9.76
C GLN A 77 -2.44 -4.19 8.34
N ARG A 78 -1.78 -5.31 8.06
CA ARG A 78 -1.29 -5.70 6.73
C ARG A 78 -2.40 -6.35 5.91
N LYS A 79 -2.16 -6.51 4.60
CA LYS A 79 -3.08 -7.17 3.67
C LYS A 79 -3.36 -8.64 3.98
N ASP A 80 -2.46 -9.29 4.72
CA ASP A 80 -2.58 -10.67 5.20
C ASP A 80 -3.34 -10.77 6.55
N GLY A 81 -3.83 -9.65 7.08
CA GLY A 81 -4.56 -9.57 8.34
C GLY A 81 -3.67 -9.48 9.59
N THR A 82 -2.34 -9.64 9.46
CA THR A 82 -1.40 -9.49 10.59
C THR A 82 -1.12 -8.01 10.89
N PHE A 83 -0.59 -7.71 12.08
CA PHE A 83 -0.30 -6.33 12.49
C PHE A 83 1.20 -6.04 12.45
N TYR A 84 1.55 -4.86 11.96
CA TYR A 84 2.88 -4.27 12.11
C TYR A 84 2.81 -3.18 13.17
N TYR A 85 3.74 -3.21 14.13
CA TYR A 85 3.86 -2.22 15.20
C TYR A 85 5.15 -1.42 15.00
N TYR A 86 5.08 -0.12 15.27
CA TYR A 86 6.20 0.79 15.10
C TYR A 86 6.52 1.52 16.40
N SER A 87 7.80 1.84 16.58
CA SER A 87 8.31 2.68 17.65
C SER A 87 7.75 4.10 17.58
N LYS A 88 7.70 4.75 18.75
CA LYS A 88 7.42 6.18 18.87
C LYS A 88 8.52 7.06 18.29
N ALA A 89 9.74 6.52 18.16
CA ALA A 89 10.89 7.18 17.54
C ALA A 89 11.00 6.88 16.04
N ARG A 90 11.88 7.60 15.36
CA ARG A 90 12.24 7.39 13.94
C ARG A 90 12.71 5.95 13.70
N GLU A 91 12.17 5.30 12.67
CA GLU A 91 12.60 3.97 12.23
C GLU A 91 13.21 3.95 10.82
N CYS A 92 12.88 4.93 9.97
CA CYS A 92 13.43 5.01 8.63
C CYS A 92 14.92 5.37 8.67
N LYS A 93 15.77 4.36 8.45
CA LYS A 93 17.23 4.51 8.42
C LYS A 93 17.67 5.21 7.13
N GLU A 94 18.83 5.86 7.15
CA GLU A 94 19.37 6.57 5.97
C GLU A 94 19.44 5.70 4.70
N LYS A 95 19.77 4.42 4.86
CA LYS A 95 19.80 3.44 3.75
C LYS A 95 18.43 3.15 3.12
N ASP A 96 17.35 3.43 3.84
CA ASP A 96 15.97 3.15 3.43
C ASP A 96 15.27 4.41 2.91
N VAL A 97 15.80 5.62 3.21
CA VAL A 97 15.28 6.91 2.71
C VAL A 97 15.12 6.89 1.19
N ASN A 98 16.18 6.59 0.44
CA ASN A 98 16.12 6.59 -1.02
C ASN A 98 15.28 5.43 -1.62
N ARG A 99 14.92 4.43 -0.80
CA ARG A 99 14.08 3.30 -1.17
C ARG A 99 12.60 3.64 -1.04
N THR A 100 12.25 4.48 -0.06
CA THR A 100 10.90 5.01 0.17
C THR A 100 10.41 5.80 -1.04
N LYS A 101 9.13 5.68 -1.35
CA LYS A 101 8.45 6.39 -2.43
C LYS A 101 7.49 7.42 -1.85
N LEU A 102 7.55 8.66 -2.32
CA LEU A 102 6.53 9.68 -2.04
C LEU A 102 5.62 9.80 -3.25
N TYR A 103 4.31 9.60 -3.04
CA TYR A 103 3.31 9.62 -4.10
C TYR A 103 2.60 10.97 -4.14
N ALA A 104 2.55 11.60 -5.31
CA ALA A 104 1.79 12.82 -5.54
C ALA A 104 0.53 12.50 -6.35
N TYR A 105 -0.58 13.15 -6.00
CA TYR A 105 -1.93 12.88 -6.54
C TYR A 105 -2.50 14.05 -7.33
#